data_AF-A0A2S1Q614-F1
#
_entry.id   AF-A0A2S1Q614-F1
#
_cell.length_a   1.000
_cell.length_b   1.000
_cell.length_c   1.000
_cell.angle_alpha   90.00
_cell.angle_beta   90.00
_cell.angle_gamma   90.00
#
_symmetry.space_group_name_H-M   'P 1'
#
loop_
_entity.id
_entity.type
_entity.pdbx_description
1 polymer ?
#
loop_
_entity_poly.entity_id
_entity_poly.type
_entity_poly.pdbx_seq_one_letter_code
_entity_poly.pdbx_strand_id
1 'polypeptide(L)'
;MRMLPVLPDESLFSRFCRTTTVYGMSPSSLLTIIFNKPDMNVHPILNSGLKAISLHTSESADQLWHEQTLLPLFAWALPISRNEIMDFNTTPARLNRLCRLSNFSLGQRTL
;
A
#
# COMPACT_ATOMS: atom_id res chain seq x y z
N MET A 1 -17.00 -9.64 2.35
CA MET A 1 -17.19 -8.42 1.55
C MET A 1 -16.04 -8.30 0.55
N ARG A 2 -16.31 -7.86 -0.68
CA ARG A 2 -15.29 -7.59 -1.69
C ARG A 2 -15.12 -6.08 -1.82
N MET A 3 -13.90 -5.59 -2.00
CA MET A 3 -13.66 -4.19 -2.34
C MET A 3 -14.20 -3.91 -3.74
N LEU A 4 -14.56 -2.65 -4.00
CA LEU A 4 -15.02 -2.25 -5.33
C LEU A 4 -13.93 -2.52 -6.38
N PRO A 5 -14.28 -2.79 -7.64
CA PRO A 5 -13.29 -2.95 -8.72
C PRO A 5 -12.45 -1.68 -8.87
N VAL A 6 -11.17 -1.84 -9.21
CA VAL A 6 -10.23 -0.73 -9.46
C VAL A 6 -10.70 0.14 -10.63
N LEU A 7 -10.55 1.45 -10.50
CA LEU A 7 -10.67 2.40 -11.62
C LEU A 7 -9.29 2.64 -12.25
N PRO A 8 -9.21 3.06 -13.52
CA PRO A 8 -7.93 3.39 -14.16
C PRO A 8 -7.11 4.36 -13.30
N ASP A 9 -5.84 4.03 -13.10
CA ASP A 9 -4.85 4.82 -12.33
C ASP A 9 -5.26 5.12 -10.87
N GLU A 10 -6.20 4.36 -10.30
CA GLU A 10 -6.70 4.56 -8.94
C GLU A 10 -5.74 4.00 -7.90
N SER A 11 -5.33 4.83 -6.94
CA SER A 11 -4.56 4.37 -5.78
C SER A 11 -5.40 3.49 -4.85
N LEU A 12 -4.74 2.60 -4.11
CA LEU A 12 -5.39 1.78 -3.10
C LEU A 12 -6.18 2.62 -2.10
N PHE A 13 -5.60 3.73 -1.62
CA PHE A 13 -6.26 4.61 -0.67
C PHE A 13 -7.56 5.21 -1.21
N SER A 14 -7.55 5.70 -2.45
CA SER A 14 -8.76 6.19 -3.11
C SER A 14 -9.83 5.09 -3.21
N ARG A 15 -9.43 3.88 -3.57
CA ARG A 15 -10.30 2.71 -3.63
C ARG A 15 -10.89 2.35 -2.27
N PHE A 16 -10.13 2.46 -1.17
CA PHE A 16 -10.64 2.32 0.20
C PHE A 16 -11.72 3.35 0.49
N CYS A 17 -11.47 4.65 0.22
CA CYS A 17 -12.44 5.71 0.42
C CYS A 17 -13.73 5.43 -0.36
N ARG A 18 -13.63 5.14 -1.66
CA ARG A 18 -14.80 4.84 -2.50
C ARG A 18 -15.57 3.62 -2.02
N THR A 19 -14.86 2.56 -1.59
CA THR A 19 -15.46 1.36 -1.00
C THR A 19 -16.26 1.72 0.26
N THR A 20 -15.69 2.51 1.18
CA THR A 20 -16.43 2.93 2.39
C THR A 20 -17.67 3.75 2.07
N THR A 21 -17.56 4.67 1.10
CA THR A 21 -18.66 5.55 0.69
C THR A 21 -19.81 4.77 0.07
N VAL A 22 -19.53 3.87 -0.89
CA VAL A 22 -20.57 3.12 -1.61
C VAL A 22 -21.26 2.11 -0.69
N TYR A 23 -20.52 1.45 0.19
CA TYR A 23 -21.11 0.52 1.16
C TYR A 23 -21.74 1.22 2.38
N GLY A 24 -21.64 2.55 2.49
CA GLY A 24 -22.18 3.30 3.63
C GLY A 24 -21.58 2.90 4.97
N MET A 25 -20.31 2.47 4.97
CA MET A 25 -19.64 1.91 6.16
C MET A 25 -18.57 2.85 6.70
N SER A 26 -18.29 2.76 8.00
CA SER A 26 -17.18 3.49 8.59
C SER A 26 -15.82 2.93 8.12
N PRO A 27 -14.77 3.77 8.06
CA PRO A 27 -13.41 3.29 7.80
C PRO A 27 -12.98 2.16 8.75
N SER A 28 -13.24 2.31 10.05
CA SER A 28 -12.88 1.29 11.06
C SER A 28 -13.56 -0.06 10.80
N SER A 29 -14.81 -0.06 10.34
CA SER A 29 -15.52 -1.28 9.94
C SER A 29 -14.82 -1.96 8.76
N LEU A 30 -14.42 -1.19 7.74
CA LEU A 30 -13.71 -1.74 6.59
C LEU A 30 -12.33 -2.30 6.96
N LEU A 31 -11.59 -1.58 7.78
CA LEU A 31 -10.28 -1.99 8.27
C LEU A 31 -10.35 -3.24 9.15
N THR A 32 -11.41 -3.36 9.95
CA THR A 32 -11.69 -4.59 10.71
C THR A 32 -11.94 -5.77 9.78
N ILE A 33 -12.72 -5.59 8.70
CA ILE A 33 -12.98 -6.67 7.74
C ILE A 33 -11.70 -7.11 7.03
N ILE A 34 -10.87 -6.17 6.58
CA ILE A 34 -9.69 -6.47 5.75
C ILE A 34 -8.49 -6.93 6.58
N PHE A 35 -8.25 -6.28 7.72
CA PHE A 35 -7.02 -6.46 8.49
C PHE A 35 -7.23 -7.06 9.88
N ASN A 36 -8.49 -7.33 10.27
CA ASN A 36 -8.87 -7.68 11.64
C ASN A 36 -8.37 -6.66 12.68
N LYS A 37 -8.28 -5.39 12.27
CA LYS A 37 -7.75 -4.27 13.08
C LYS A 37 -8.48 -2.98 12.75
N PRO A 38 -9.32 -2.42 13.64
CA PRO A 38 -10.09 -1.21 13.37
C PRO A 38 -9.24 0.06 13.25
N ASP A 39 -8.07 0.08 13.91
CA ASP A 39 -7.21 1.26 14.04
C ASP A 39 -6.00 1.23 13.08
N MET A 40 -6.07 0.37 12.05
CA MET A 40 -5.02 0.27 11.03
C MET A 40 -4.96 1.55 10.20
N ASN A 41 -3.79 2.20 10.18
CA ASN A 41 -3.56 3.33 9.29
C ASN A 41 -3.24 2.85 7.88
N VAL A 42 -4.03 3.29 6.89
CA VAL A 42 -3.77 3.09 5.48
C VAL A 42 -3.05 4.32 4.94
N HIS A 43 -1.78 4.18 4.58
CA HIS A 43 -1.04 5.29 3.97
C HIS A 43 -1.61 5.59 2.57
N PRO A 44 -1.73 6.87 2.16
CA PRO A 44 -2.19 7.23 0.83
C PRO A 44 -1.38 6.69 -0.37
N ILE A 45 -0.19 6.13 -0.10
CA ILE A 45 0.88 5.94 -1.09
C ILE A 45 1.75 4.71 -0.73
N LEU A 46 2.10 4.54 0.55
CA LEU A 46 2.97 3.48 1.07
C LEU A 46 2.13 2.38 1.73
N ASN A 47 1.31 1.71 0.94
CA ASN A 47 0.38 0.69 1.44
C ASN A 47 1.14 -0.58 1.85
N SER A 48 0.89 -1.04 3.08
CA SER A 48 1.36 -2.33 3.59
C SER A 48 0.17 -3.28 3.78
N GLY A 49 0.44 -4.56 4.06
CA GLY A 49 -0.64 -5.55 4.24
C GLY A 49 -1.32 -5.95 2.93
N LEU A 50 -0.64 -5.82 1.79
CA LEU A 50 -1.18 -6.12 0.46
C LEU A 50 -1.70 -7.56 0.33
N LYS A 51 -1.07 -8.52 1.04
CA LYS A 51 -1.57 -9.90 1.14
C LYS A 51 -2.99 -9.96 1.70
N ALA A 52 -3.27 -9.23 2.78
CA ALA A 52 -4.60 -9.20 3.39
C ALA A 52 -5.62 -8.52 2.45
N ILE A 53 -5.23 -7.41 1.81
CA ILE A 53 -6.09 -6.70 0.85
C ILE A 53 -6.44 -7.62 -0.33
N SER A 54 -5.48 -8.38 -0.85
CA SER A 54 -5.68 -9.27 -2.01
C SER A 54 -6.77 -10.34 -1.80
N LEU A 55 -7.06 -10.70 -0.54
CA LEU A 55 -8.16 -11.62 -0.20
C LEU A 55 -9.56 -11.01 -0.44
N HIS A 56 -9.63 -9.68 -0.56
CA HIS A 56 -10.86 -8.92 -0.76
C HIS A 56 -10.93 -8.24 -2.13
N THR A 57 -9.95 -8.47 -3.01
CA THR A 57 -9.88 -7.91 -4.36
C THR A 57 -9.81 -9.03 -5.40
N SER A 58 -9.83 -8.68 -6.69
CA SER A 58 -9.55 -9.65 -7.77
C SER A 58 -8.05 -9.76 -8.05
N GLU A 59 -7.32 -8.71 -7.72
CA GLU A 59 -5.90 -8.51 -7.95
C GLU A 59 -5.06 -9.20 -6.88
N SER A 60 -3.93 -9.80 -7.30
CA SER A 60 -2.94 -10.37 -6.38
C SER A 60 -2.21 -9.28 -5.59
N ALA A 61 -1.51 -9.65 -4.51
CA ALA A 61 -0.69 -8.71 -3.75
C ALA A 61 0.37 -8.02 -4.62
N ASP A 62 0.98 -8.75 -5.56
CA ASP A 62 1.95 -8.21 -6.53
C ASP A 62 1.32 -7.21 -7.51
N GLN A 63 0.12 -7.50 -8.03
CA GLN A 63 -0.62 -6.57 -8.89
C GLN A 63 -0.98 -5.30 -8.13
N LEU A 64 -1.51 -5.44 -6.90
CA LEU A 64 -1.82 -4.30 -6.04
C LEU A 64 -0.58 -3.44 -5.77
N TRP A 65 0.56 -4.09 -5.49
CA TRP A 65 1.83 -3.40 -5.27
C TRP A 65 2.25 -2.59 -6.50
N HIS A 66 2.14 -3.19 -7.69
CA HIS A 66 2.62 -2.59 -8.92
C HIS A 66 1.72 -1.48 -9.45
N GLU A 67 0.40 -1.68 -9.38
CA GLU A 67 -0.58 -0.84 -10.10
C GLU A 67 -1.25 0.20 -9.21
N GLN A 68 -1.31 -0.03 -7.89
CA GLN A 68 -2.10 0.81 -6.98
C GLN A 68 -1.32 1.41 -5.81
N THR A 69 0.02 1.31 -5.83
CA THR A 69 0.92 1.95 -4.85
C THR A 69 2.06 2.69 -5.55
N LEU A 70 2.74 3.61 -4.84
CA LEU A 70 3.99 4.19 -5.36
C LEU A 70 5.24 3.43 -4.90
N LEU A 71 5.11 2.28 -4.25
CA LEU A 71 6.26 1.47 -3.84
C LEU A 71 7.20 1.09 -5.00
N PRO A 72 6.72 0.82 -6.23
CA PRO A 72 7.62 0.62 -7.38
C PRO A 72 8.55 1.81 -7.64
N LEU A 73 8.04 3.03 -7.50
CA LEU A 73 8.83 4.25 -7.68
C LEU A 73 9.91 4.38 -6.60
N PHE A 74 9.57 4.11 -5.34
CA PHE A 74 10.55 4.12 -4.25
C PHE A 74 11.58 2.99 -4.40
N ALA A 75 11.16 1.79 -4.81
CA ALA A 75 12.04 0.66 -5.06
C ALA A 75 13.05 0.94 -6.18
N TRP A 76 12.64 1.68 -7.21
CA TRP A 76 13.52 2.15 -8.28
C TRP A 76 14.49 3.23 -7.79
N ALA A 77 14.00 4.22 -7.05
CA ALA A 77 14.81 5.36 -6.61
C ALA A 77 15.75 5.04 -5.43
N LEU A 78 15.48 3.99 -4.66
CA LEU A 78 16.23 3.60 -3.46
C LEU A 78 16.78 2.17 -3.61
N PRO A 79 17.79 1.93 -4.48
CA PRO A 79 18.27 0.59 -4.82
C PRO A 79 18.79 -0.19 -3.60
N ILE A 80 19.41 0.50 -2.63
CA ILE A 80 19.93 -0.11 -1.39
C ILE A 80 18.79 -0.72 -0.56
N SER A 81 17.62 -0.09 -0.56
CA SER A 81 16.44 -0.53 0.22
C SER A 81 15.43 -1.32 -0.61
N ARG A 82 15.71 -1.56 -1.89
CA ARG A 82 14.77 -2.16 -2.85
C ARG A 82 14.19 -3.47 -2.37
N ASN A 83 15.04 -4.40 -1.92
CA ASN A 83 14.60 -5.73 -1.48
C ASN A 83 13.63 -5.64 -0.29
N GLU A 84 13.88 -4.70 0.62
CA GLU A 84 13.04 -4.49 1.81
C GLU A 84 11.72 -3.78 1.45
N ILE A 85 11.72 -2.89 0.44
CA ILE A 85 10.51 -2.24 -0.10
C ILE A 85 9.62 -3.26 -0.84
N MET A 86 10.22 -4.25 -1.48
CA MET A 86 9.52 -5.32 -2.20
C MET A 86 9.02 -6.45 -1.28
N ASP A 87 9.51 -6.56 -0.04
CA ASP A 87 9.05 -7.57 0.91
C ASP A 87 7.68 -7.20 1.52
N PHE A 88 6.66 -8.01 1.21
CA PHE A 88 5.31 -7.85 1.76
C PHE A 88 5.20 -8.03 3.27
N ASN A 89 6.23 -8.56 3.93
CA ASN A 89 6.28 -8.69 5.38
C ASN A 89 6.89 -7.46 6.07
N THR A 90 7.44 -6.50 5.31
CA THR A 90 7.98 -5.25 5.85
C THR A 90 6.88 -4.47 6.56
N THR A 91 7.16 -4.06 7.80
CA THR A 91 6.17 -3.36 8.62
C THR A 91 5.86 -1.97 8.04
N PRO A 92 4.62 -1.47 8.17
CA PRO A 92 4.28 -0.12 7.71
C PRO A 92 5.21 0.98 8.26
N ALA A 93 5.62 0.87 9.53
CA ALA A 93 6.56 1.83 10.13
C ALA A 93 7.94 1.79 9.46
N ARG A 94 8.44 0.58 9.15
CA ARG A 94 9.71 0.41 8.44
C ARG A 94 9.62 0.94 7.01
N LEU A 95 8.55 0.60 6.29
CA LEU A 95 8.27 1.06 4.93
C LEU A 95 8.26 2.60 4.87
N ASN A 96 7.56 3.26 5.80
CA ASN A 96 7.55 4.72 5.94
C ASN A 96 8.94 5.31 6.18
N ARG A 97 9.78 4.64 6.99
CA ARG A 97 11.14 5.09 7.27
C ARG A 97 12.07 4.94 6.06
N LEU A 98 11.93 3.86 5.29
CA LEU A 98 12.71 3.62 4.08
C LEU A 98 12.37 4.64 2.99
N CYS A 99 11.09 4.92 2.80
CA CYS A 99 10.59 5.76 1.72
C CYS A 99 10.60 7.27 2.04
N ARG A 100 11.41 7.71 3.00
CA ARG A 100 11.57 9.16 3.30
C ARG A 100 12.41 9.83 2.22
N LEU A 101 12.01 11.04 1.82
CA LEU A 101 12.73 11.87 0.86
C LEU A 101 14.21 12.09 1.24
N SER A 102 14.51 12.18 2.54
CA SER A 102 15.89 12.29 3.04
C SER A 102 16.81 11.15 2.64
N ASN A 103 16.27 9.98 2.30
CA ASN A 103 17.06 8.81 1.92
C ASN A 103 17.43 8.80 0.43
N PHE A 104 16.82 9.66 -0.39
CA PHE A 104 17.12 9.74 -1.82
C PHE A 104 18.54 10.27 -2.07
N SER A 105 19.04 11.16 -1.20
CA SER A 105 20.44 11.63 -1.26
C SER A 105 21.45 10.53 -0.94
N LEU A 106 21.05 9.46 -0.25
CA LEU A 106 21.89 8.31 0.04
C LEU A 106 21.95 7.33 -1.14
N GLY A 107 20.87 7.22 -1.93
CA GLY A 107 20.79 6.36 -3.12
C GLY A 107 21.63 6.85 -4.30
N GLN A 108 21.94 8.16 -4.35
CA GLN A 108 22.74 8.76 -5.43
C GLN A 108 24.26 8.55 -5.30
N ARG A 109 24.76 7.99 -4.19
CA ARG A 109 26.21 7.79 -3.96
C ARG A 109 26.80 6.56 -4.66
N THR A 110 26.02 5.88 -5.49
CA THR A 110 26.38 4.59 -6.12
C THR A 110 26.32 4.61 -7.65
N LEU A 111 26.33 5.80 -8.27
CA LEU A 111 26.52 5.95 -9.71
C LEU A 111 27.91 6.55 -10.01
#